data_AF-A0A9W4MN76-F1
#
_entry.id   AF-A0A9W4MN76-F1
#
_cell.length_a   1.000
_cell.length_b   1.000
_cell.length_c   1.000
_cell.angle_alpha   90.00
_cell.angle_beta   90.00
_cell.angle_gamma   90.00
#
_symmetry.space_group_name_H-M   'P 1'
#
loop_
_entity.id
_entity.type
_entity.pdbx_description
1 polymer ?
#
loop_
_entity_poly.entity_id
_entity_poly.type
_entity_poly.pdbx_seq_one_letter_code
_entity_poly.pdbx_strand_id
1 'polypeptide(L)'
;MAERSQPPATACAELISLNYFFHQVPVPVARNTFDNSSLQQDYILPFSEERRLTEVLAFLAKTTDGWTHIPAVCLQQDPLGTSMTVIIAINKKSYHDGDVILQRLKNNFEEVFGVIQSLKHGRCQQNCIEGSKLTISDTDDDEAPRKIFNSIIKMCSVRILCRLRLKRGKDKKSIQTLLKEAIFGIQRIDSEKLASRDLSIASSTFTTEAKSVMQLVDRWTNHQTPDKLGDLVEGIHHFKQTTPRFHTLLDLISNQHMAPSSRSSLLNIIRKVSRYWTAARQLHRAAKKYPLVRDMRVRLACLPEQAFEGQTASSDSFNLDSGLYRFGIAKKQQNDVSRLCQILRINESAARARYEEAKKALSAPKIHAEIQIIAFCEMQAPKLFPRTGSSSKDACFLCNSFIQLYGRIHTPRGHGRLYPGWRLPNLPQLEMLQQRLNKKLLEGLQKTISLGLAHGKLSIHPYPNESNILTSSNSGTATSVPERMSESSVGASSSDDSSVTLSGDPPEYGSLSPVNPANEQSLSCSSIRTVYLSEGEATKHFVKYNRPICFEVAGSLRVYFSFQETAQTKTDCIGYDVERFTAASIESLSRNCPLVDVRQLEGEVTLPLSGDNAFCLVSGDVALKINTNR
;
A
#
# COMPACT_ATOMS: atom_id res chain seq x y z
N MET A 1 -17.13 -13.67 -48.33
CA MET A 1 -18.00 -13.41 -47.17
C MET A 1 -17.22 -12.55 -46.20
N ALA A 2 -17.67 -11.32 -45.93
CA ALA A 2 -17.04 -10.47 -44.94
C ALA A 2 -17.14 -11.14 -43.55
N GLU A 3 -16.01 -11.47 -42.94
CA GLU A 3 -15.98 -11.89 -41.53
C GLU A 3 -16.63 -10.77 -40.71
N ARG A 4 -17.83 -11.02 -40.18
CA ARG A 4 -18.42 -10.12 -39.18
C ARG A 4 -17.42 -9.97 -38.05
N SER A 5 -16.97 -8.75 -37.78
CA SER A 5 -16.11 -8.44 -36.65
C SER A 5 -16.76 -8.97 -35.36
N GLN A 6 -16.06 -9.86 -34.67
CA GLN A 6 -16.51 -10.48 -33.43
C GLN A 6 -16.84 -9.38 -32.38
N PRO A 7 -17.91 -9.53 -31.57
CA PRO A 7 -18.23 -8.56 -30.55
C PRO A 7 -17.02 -8.30 -29.62
N PRO A 8 -16.74 -7.04 -29.23
CA PRO A 8 -15.56 -6.71 -28.44
C PRO A 8 -15.44 -7.50 -27.13
N ALA A 9 -16.56 -7.87 -26.51
CA ALA A 9 -16.59 -8.66 -25.27
C ALA A 9 -16.13 -10.11 -25.53
N THR A 10 -16.55 -10.69 -26.64
CA THR A 10 -16.14 -12.04 -27.04
C THR A 10 -14.65 -12.08 -27.39
N ALA A 11 -14.16 -11.08 -28.14
CA ALA A 11 -12.74 -10.95 -28.43
C ALA A 11 -11.92 -10.80 -27.14
N CYS A 12 -12.43 -10.06 -26.14
CA CYS A 12 -11.80 -9.91 -24.84
C CYS A 12 -11.64 -11.26 -24.12
N ALA A 13 -12.72 -12.05 -24.04
CA ALA A 13 -12.71 -13.36 -23.39
C ALA A 13 -11.70 -14.34 -24.03
N GLU A 14 -11.61 -14.32 -25.36
CA GLU A 14 -10.66 -15.16 -26.10
C GLU A 14 -9.21 -14.71 -25.87
N LEU A 15 -8.94 -13.41 -25.93
CA LEU A 15 -7.61 -12.85 -25.67
C LEU A 15 -7.15 -13.13 -24.23
N ILE A 16 -8.05 -13.11 -23.25
CA ILE A 16 -7.76 -13.49 -21.87
C ILE A 16 -7.36 -14.97 -21.80
N SER A 17 -8.08 -15.84 -22.50
CA SER A 17 -7.81 -17.28 -22.53
C SER A 17 -6.47 -17.59 -23.21
N LEU A 18 -6.17 -16.91 -24.32
CA LEU A 18 -4.88 -17.01 -25.00
C LEU A 18 -3.75 -16.48 -24.10
N ASN A 19 -3.91 -15.32 -23.48
CA ASN A 19 -2.90 -14.80 -22.54
C ASN A 19 -2.69 -15.77 -21.35
N TYR A 20 -3.74 -16.35 -20.77
CA TYR A 20 -3.61 -17.35 -19.69
C TYR A 20 -2.84 -18.60 -20.14
N PHE A 21 -3.11 -19.06 -21.36
CA PHE A 21 -2.43 -20.20 -21.97
C PHE A 21 -0.91 -19.99 -22.02
N PHE A 22 -0.47 -18.79 -22.44
CA PHE A 22 0.95 -18.46 -22.52
C PHE A 22 1.56 -18.08 -21.18
N HIS A 23 0.85 -17.31 -20.35
CA HIS A 23 1.40 -16.78 -19.11
C HIS A 23 0.33 -16.54 -18.03
N GLN A 24 0.41 -17.31 -16.93
CA GLN A 24 -0.51 -17.15 -15.79
C GLN A 24 -0.15 -15.96 -14.87
N VAL A 25 1.07 -15.45 -14.98
CA VAL A 25 1.57 -14.27 -14.26
C VAL A 25 2.30 -13.34 -15.23
N PRO A 26 1.59 -12.65 -16.16
CA PRO A 26 2.23 -11.91 -17.26
C PRO A 26 3.27 -10.86 -16.87
N VAL A 27 3.18 -10.33 -15.65
CA VAL A 27 4.09 -9.31 -15.11
C VAL A 27 4.44 -9.63 -13.66
N PRO A 28 5.62 -9.25 -13.17
CA PRO A 28 5.95 -9.38 -11.75
C PRO A 28 5.09 -8.45 -10.88
N VAL A 29 5.17 -8.64 -9.55
CA VAL A 29 4.57 -7.71 -8.59
C VAL A 29 5.17 -6.33 -8.80
N ALA A 30 4.32 -5.32 -9.00
CA ALA A 30 4.77 -3.96 -9.28
C ALA A 30 3.95 -2.94 -8.49
N ARG A 31 4.61 -1.87 -8.03
CA ARG A 31 3.95 -0.67 -7.52
C ARG A 31 3.61 0.22 -8.70
N ASN A 32 2.42 0.82 -8.68
CA ASN A 32 2.06 1.79 -9.68
C ASN A 32 2.50 3.18 -9.22
N THR A 33 3.02 3.98 -10.15
CA THR A 33 3.22 5.41 -9.96
C THR A 33 1.88 6.13 -10.19
N PHE A 34 1.74 7.31 -9.58
CA PHE A 34 0.61 8.20 -9.85
C PHE A 34 1.15 9.59 -10.11
N ASP A 35 0.83 10.15 -11.26
CA ASP A 35 1.09 11.56 -11.54
C ASP A 35 -0.10 12.39 -11.05
N ASN A 36 0.15 13.21 -10.03
CA ASN A 36 -0.86 13.96 -9.29
C ASN A 36 -1.01 15.40 -9.79
N SER A 37 -0.23 15.80 -10.80
CA SER A 37 -0.04 17.20 -11.19
C SER A 37 -1.32 17.93 -11.63
N SER A 38 -2.37 17.20 -12.05
CA SER A 38 -3.60 17.77 -12.61
C SER A 38 -4.87 17.64 -11.75
N LEU A 39 -4.82 16.99 -10.57
CA LEU A 39 -6.03 16.55 -9.83
C LEU A 39 -6.19 17.16 -8.42
N GLN A 40 -5.42 18.19 -8.06
CA GLN A 40 -5.36 18.68 -6.66
C GLN A 40 -6.28 19.86 -6.34
N GLN A 41 -6.74 20.65 -7.32
CA GLN A 41 -7.31 21.98 -7.02
C GLN A 41 -8.67 21.94 -6.29
N ASP A 42 -9.47 20.87 -6.42
CA ASP A 42 -10.83 20.82 -5.85
C ASP A 42 -11.03 19.83 -4.68
N TYR A 43 -9.98 19.10 -4.26
CA TYR A 43 -10.10 18.07 -3.21
C TYR A 43 -9.57 18.57 -1.87
N ILE A 44 -10.38 18.45 -0.81
CA ILE A 44 -10.01 18.81 0.56
C ILE A 44 -9.07 17.76 1.14
N LEU A 45 -9.38 16.48 0.91
CA LEU A 45 -8.53 15.39 1.37
C LEU A 45 -7.32 15.27 0.44
N PRO A 46 -6.07 15.33 0.94
CA PRO A 46 -4.90 15.08 0.10
C PRO A 46 -4.94 13.67 -0.48
N PHE A 47 -4.44 13.48 -1.70
CA PHE A 47 -4.44 12.18 -2.36
C PHE A 47 -3.76 11.08 -1.53
N SER A 48 -2.67 11.40 -0.83
CA SER A 48 -1.99 10.46 0.07
C SER A 48 -2.89 9.96 1.20
N GLU A 49 -3.72 10.85 1.76
CA GLU A 49 -4.67 10.52 2.81
C GLU A 49 -5.88 9.76 2.28
N GLU A 50 -6.40 10.14 1.11
CA GLU A 50 -7.46 9.39 0.41
C GLU A 50 -7.01 7.96 0.12
N ARG A 51 -5.79 7.79 -0.41
CA ARG A 51 -5.20 6.48 -0.66
C ARG A 51 -5.05 5.68 0.62
N ARG A 52 -4.48 6.27 1.67
CA ARG A 52 -4.28 5.60 2.97
C ARG A 52 -5.62 5.14 3.55
N LEU A 53 -6.64 5.99 3.55
CA LEU A 53 -7.97 5.64 4.04
C LEU A 53 -8.62 4.54 3.19
N THR A 54 -8.50 4.62 1.86
CA THR A 54 -9.02 3.59 0.95
C THR A 54 -8.37 2.24 1.21
N GLU A 55 -7.05 2.19 1.41
CA GLU A 55 -6.32 0.95 1.75
C GLU A 55 -6.73 0.37 3.11
N VAL A 56 -6.98 1.23 4.11
CA VAL A 56 -7.49 0.82 5.43
C VAL A 56 -8.88 0.21 5.31
N LEU A 57 -9.80 0.91 4.64
CA LEU A 57 -11.17 0.45 4.48
C LEU A 57 -11.22 -0.82 3.63
N ALA A 58 -10.44 -0.91 2.55
CA ALA A 58 -10.34 -2.12 1.75
C ALA A 58 -9.79 -3.33 2.55
N PHE A 59 -8.84 -3.09 3.46
CA PHE A 59 -8.36 -4.13 4.37
C PHE A 59 -9.46 -4.64 5.31
N LEU A 60 -10.23 -3.73 5.91
CA LEU A 60 -11.35 -4.04 6.82
C LEU A 60 -12.52 -4.70 6.08
N ALA A 61 -12.77 -4.30 4.83
CA ALA A 61 -13.93 -4.72 4.06
C ALA A 61 -14.00 -6.24 3.85
N LYS A 62 -12.85 -6.90 3.75
CA LYS A 62 -12.81 -8.36 3.65
C LYS A 62 -12.96 -8.93 5.06
N THR A 63 -14.16 -9.42 5.37
CA THR A 63 -14.56 -9.94 6.70
C THR A 63 -14.48 -11.46 6.82
N THR A 64 -14.25 -12.15 5.70
CA THR A 64 -14.09 -13.62 5.61
C THR A 64 -12.84 -13.98 4.80
N ASP A 65 -12.33 -15.20 4.98
CA ASP A 65 -11.28 -15.74 4.11
C ASP A 65 -11.88 -16.37 2.84
N GLY A 66 -11.02 -16.64 1.86
CA GLY A 66 -11.42 -17.22 0.58
C GLY A 66 -11.52 -16.22 -0.57
N TRP A 67 -11.81 -16.76 -1.75
CA TRP A 67 -11.68 -16.09 -3.06
C TRP A 67 -13.02 -15.61 -3.62
N THR A 68 -14.11 -15.92 -2.92
CA THR A 68 -15.45 -15.47 -3.22
C THR A 68 -15.68 -14.08 -2.60
N HIS A 69 -16.43 -13.25 -3.32
CA HIS A 69 -16.90 -11.94 -2.88
C HIS A 69 -15.79 -11.07 -2.25
N ILE A 70 -14.64 -10.99 -2.93
CA ILE A 70 -13.52 -10.11 -2.59
C ILE A 70 -13.99 -8.66 -2.78
N PRO A 71 -13.95 -7.83 -1.73
CA PRO A 71 -14.39 -6.46 -1.81
C PRO A 71 -13.29 -5.52 -2.33
N ALA A 72 -13.73 -4.48 -3.01
CA ALA A 72 -12.97 -3.29 -3.29
C ALA A 72 -13.70 -2.06 -2.74
N VAL A 73 -12.94 -1.02 -2.45
CA VAL A 73 -13.41 0.25 -1.88
C VAL A 73 -12.78 1.40 -2.66
N CYS A 74 -13.54 2.48 -2.87
CA CYS A 74 -13.00 3.80 -3.20
C CYS A 74 -13.70 4.87 -2.35
N LEU A 75 -13.11 6.06 -2.33
CA LEU A 75 -13.62 7.21 -1.61
C LEU A 75 -14.05 8.30 -2.59
N GLN A 76 -15.27 8.79 -2.41
CA GLN A 76 -15.80 9.92 -3.16
C GLN A 76 -16.04 11.07 -2.18
N GLN A 77 -15.40 12.21 -2.43
CA GLN A 77 -15.65 13.43 -1.67
C GLN A 77 -16.98 14.05 -2.13
N ASP A 78 -17.79 14.50 -1.17
CA ASP A 78 -18.93 15.35 -1.48
C ASP A 78 -18.46 16.69 -2.09
N PRO A 79 -19.11 17.22 -3.14
CA PRO A 79 -18.73 18.49 -3.74
C PRO A 79 -18.73 19.70 -2.79
N LEU A 80 -19.52 19.67 -1.71
CA LEU A 80 -19.53 20.71 -0.68
C LEU A 80 -18.47 20.46 0.41
N GLY A 81 -17.75 19.33 0.34
CA GLY A 81 -16.69 19.01 1.28
C GLY A 81 -17.17 18.63 2.68
N THR A 82 -18.46 18.35 2.86
CA THR A 82 -19.05 18.08 4.19
C THR A 82 -18.94 16.62 4.61
N SER A 83 -18.90 15.71 3.64
CA SER A 83 -18.99 14.27 3.87
C SER A 83 -18.15 13.47 2.89
N MET A 84 -17.94 12.20 3.22
CA MET A 84 -17.17 11.23 2.42
C MET A 84 -18.05 10.03 2.12
N THR A 85 -18.22 9.70 0.85
CA THR A 85 -18.91 8.48 0.45
C THR A 85 -17.89 7.35 0.24
N VAL A 86 -18.06 6.27 0.99
CA VAL A 86 -17.30 5.03 0.86
C VAL A 86 -18.05 4.11 -0.10
N ILE A 87 -17.56 3.99 -1.33
CA ILE A 87 -18.17 3.14 -2.34
C ILE A 87 -17.59 1.74 -2.24
N ILE A 88 -18.45 0.73 -2.15
CA ILE A 88 -18.06 -0.67 -1.95
C ILE A 88 -18.64 -1.55 -3.07
N ALA A 89 -17.80 -2.42 -3.62
CA ALA A 89 -18.20 -3.51 -4.50
C ALA A 89 -17.59 -4.82 -4.03
N ILE A 90 -18.14 -5.95 -4.48
CA ILE A 90 -17.53 -7.30 -4.37
C ILE A 90 -17.45 -7.92 -5.76
N ASN A 91 -16.56 -8.88 -6.01
CA ASN A 91 -16.61 -9.58 -7.29
C ASN A 91 -17.90 -10.41 -7.42
N LYS A 92 -18.61 -10.24 -8.54
CA LYS A 92 -19.94 -10.82 -8.78
C LYS A 92 -19.98 -11.59 -10.10
N LYS A 93 -20.63 -12.76 -10.09
CA LYS A 93 -20.93 -13.56 -11.29
C LYS A 93 -22.21 -13.09 -12.00
N SER A 94 -23.23 -12.69 -11.22
CA SER A 94 -24.56 -12.29 -11.68
C SER A 94 -25.08 -11.09 -10.87
N TYR A 95 -26.20 -10.50 -11.32
CA TYR A 95 -26.79 -9.31 -10.72
C TYR A 95 -27.09 -9.46 -9.22
N HIS A 96 -27.58 -10.62 -8.76
CA HIS A 96 -27.88 -10.87 -7.34
C HIS A 96 -26.75 -11.56 -6.54
N ASP A 97 -25.60 -11.82 -7.17
CA ASP A 97 -24.51 -12.58 -6.52
C ASP A 97 -23.92 -11.82 -5.33
N GLY A 98 -24.09 -12.35 -4.11
CA GLY A 98 -23.48 -11.77 -2.91
C GLY A 98 -24.17 -10.51 -2.38
N ASP A 99 -25.41 -10.21 -2.75
CA ASP A 99 -26.16 -9.04 -2.25
C ASP A 99 -26.28 -9.05 -0.72
N VAL A 100 -26.56 -10.21 -0.12
CA VAL A 100 -26.59 -10.37 1.35
C VAL A 100 -25.23 -10.02 1.98
N ILE A 101 -24.13 -10.34 1.30
CA ILE A 101 -22.78 -10.04 1.77
C ILE A 101 -22.52 -8.52 1.67
N LEU A 102 -22.93 -7.88 0.58
CA LEU A 102 -22.82 -6.42 0.43
C LEU A 102 -23.63 -5.66 1.47
N GLN A 103 -24.89 -6.06 1.71
CA GLN A 103 -25.73 -5.42 2.72
C GLN A 103 -25.17 -5.59 4.13
N ARG A 104 -24.70 -6.79 4.46
CA ARG A 104 -24.01 -7.02 5.74
C ARG A 104 -22.76 -6.16 5.87
N LEU A 105 -21.98 -6.04 4.80
CA LEU A 105 -20.78 -5.22 4.79
C LEU A 105 -21.10 -3.74 4.95
N LYS A 106 -22.18 -3.27 4.31
CA LYS A 106 -22.72 -1.91 4.48
C LYS A 106 -23.03 -1.63 5.94
N ASN A 107 -23.89 -2.45 6.55
CA ASN A 107 -24.31 -2.26 7.94
C ASN A 107 -23.11 -2.26 8.89
N ASN A 108 -22.17 -3.20 8.72
CA ASN A 108 -20.96 -3.26 9.55
C ASN A 108 -20.10 -1.98 9.44
N PHE A 109 -19.95 -1.41 8.25
CA PHE A 109 -19.22 -0.15 8.09
C PHE A 109 -19.98 1.05 8.65
N GLU A 110 -21.31 1.09 8.48
CA GLU A 110 -22.16 2.13 9.07
C GLU A 110 -22.08 2.11 10.60
N GLU A 111 -21.98 0.94 11.24
CA GLU A 111 -21.72 0.83 12.68
C GLU A 111 -20.35 1.44 13.07
N VAL A 112 -19.29 1.14 12.31
CA VAL A 112 -17.96 1.73 12.54
C VAL A 112 -17.98 3.25 12.35
N PHE A 113 -18.65 3.74 11.31
CA PHE A 113 -18.73 5.17 11.01
C PHE A 113 -19.63 5.90 12.02
N GLY A 114 -20.69 5.28 12.51
CA GLY A 114 -21.51 5.80 13.60
C GLY A 114 -20.70 6.02 14.89
N VAL A 115 -19.77 5.11 15.21
CA VAL A 115 -18.83 5.32 16.33
C VAL A 115 -17.94 6.54 16.06
N ILE A 116 -17.34 6.64 14.87
CA ILE A 116 -16.50 7.80 14.49
C ILE A 116 -17.28 9.12 14.59
N GLN A 117 -18.53 9.13 14.15
CA GLN A 117 -19.41 10.30 14.18
C GLN A 117 -19.79 10.68 15.62
N SER A 118 -20.06 9.71 16.49
CA SER A 118 -20.44 9.95 17.90
C SER A 118 -19.33 10.65 18.70
N LEU A 119 -18.06 10.43 18.34
CA LEU A 119 -16.90 11.11 18.93
C LEU A 119 -16.88 12.64 18.68
N LYS A 120 -17.75 13.14 17.79
CA LYS A 120 -18.00 14.58 17.58
C LYS A 120 -18.67 15.25 18.78
N HIS A 121 -19.56 14.54 19.49
CA HIS A 121 -20.43 15.12 20.51
C HIS A 121 -19.84 15.06 21.94
N GLY A 122 -18.91 14.13 22.20
CA GLY A 122 -18.27 13.99 23.52
C GLY A 122 -17.39 15.17 23.94
N ARG A 123 -17.03 16.09 23.02
CA ARG A 123 -16.27 17.31 23.34
C ARG A 123 -17.14 18.52 23.73
N CYS A 124 -18.46 18.46 23.54
CA CYS A 124 -19.34 19.62 23.77
C CYS A 124 -20.30 19.46 24.96
N GLN A 125 -20.39 18.29 25.61
CA GLN A 125 -21.28 18.11 26.76
C GLN A 125 -20.61 18.20 28.13
N GLN A 126 -19.26 18.25 28.21
CA GLN A 126 -18.55 18.27 29.49
C GLN A 126 -18.10 19.68 29.97
N ASN A 127 -18.40 20.75 29.22
CA ASN A 127 -17.96 22.13 29.55
C ASN A 127 -19.12 23.13 29.73
N CYS A 128 -20.23 22.69 30.33
CA CYS A 128 -21.25 23.60 30.86
C CYS A 128 -21.49 23.33 32.35
N ILE A 129 -20.42 23.32 33.15
CA ILE A 129 -20.49 23.66 34.57
C ILE A 129 -19.28 24.58 34.83
N GLU A 130 -19.56 25.87 34.96
CA GLU A 130 -18.58 26.88 35.32
C GLU A 130 -17.88 26.51 36.64
N GLY A 131 -16.55 26.59 36.66
CA GLY A 131 -15.81 26.77 37.91
C GLY A 131 -14.85 25.66 38.36
N SER A 132 -14.54 24.62 37.58
CA SER A 132 -13.43 23.72 37.93
C SER A 132 -12.40 23.60 36.80
N LYS A 133 -11.17 24.01 37.12
CA LYS A 133 -9.97 23.91 36.29
C LYS A 133 -9.55 22.43 36.26
N LEU A 134 -10.30 21.58 35.56
CA LEU A 134 -9.92 20.19 35.35
C LEU A 134 -8.80 20.13 34.32
N THR A 135 -7.64 19.66 34.75
CA THR A 135 -6.56 19.17 33.91
C THR A 135 -7.11 18.20 32.87
N ILE A 136 -6.94 18.53 31.59
CA ILE A 136 -7.16 17.60 30.47
C ILE A 136 -6.22 16.42 30.71
N SER A 137 -6.75 15.29 31.18
CA SER A 137 -5.96 14.08 31.34
C SER A 137 -5.75 13.43 29.97
N ASP A 138 -4.53 12.95 29.70
CA ASP A 138 -4.12 12.23 28.49
C ASP A 138 -4.96 10.95 28.20
N THR A 139 -5.92 10.60 29.07
CA THR A 139 -6.80 9.44 29.00
C THR A 139 -7.84 9.50 27.87
N ASP A 140 -8.25 10.69 27.43
CA ASP A 140 -9.31 10.84 26.42
C ASP A 140 -8.85 10.56 24.98
N ASP A 141 -7.56 10.73 24.65
CA ASP A 141 -7.03 10.52 23.29
C ASP A 141 -6.83 9.02 22.97
N ASP A 142 -6.78 8.15 23.99
CA ASP A 142 -6.65 6.69 23.85
C ASP A 142 -8.00 5.94 23.84
N GLU A 143 -9.03 6.46 24.51
CA GLU A 143 -10.36 5.82 24.57
C GLU A 143 -11.11 5.91 23.23
N ALA A 144 -10.94 7.00 22.48
CA ALA A 144 -11.57 7.17 21.17
C ALA A 144 -11.11 6.12 20.13
N PRO A 145 -9.80 5.88 19.92
CA PRO A 145 -9.31 4.74 19.16
C PRO A 145 -9.84 3.39 19.64
N ARG A 146 -9.98 3.20 20.96
CA ARG A 146 -10.47 1.94 21.56
C ARG A 146 -11.92 1.63 21.16
N LYS A 147 -12.80 2.63 21.17
CA LYS A 147 -14.20 2.46 20.70
C LYS A 147 -14.28 2.06 19.23
N ILE A 148 -13.50 2.72 18.36
CA ILE A 148 -13.41 2.38 16.94
C ILE A 148 -12.85 0.96 16.76
N PHE A 149 -11.80 0.62 17.51
CA PHE A 149 -11.18 -0.70 17.50
C PHE A 149 -12.16 -1.80 17.88
N ASN A 150 -12.95 -1.63 18.94
CA ASN A 150 -13.94 -2.61 19.37
C ASN A 150 -15.01 -2.87 18.28
N SER A 151 -15.46 -1.82 17.57
CA SER A 151 -16.36 -1.97 16.42
C SER A 151 -15.71 -2.74 15.26
N ILE A 152 -14.44 -2.46 14.96
CA ILE A 152 -13.64 -3.20 13.97
C ILE A 152 -13.49 -4.68 14.36
N ILE A 153 -13.23 -4.99 15.64
CA ILE A 153 -13.10 -6.38 16.12
C ILE A 153 -14.40 -7.15 15.92
N LYS A 154 -15.55 -6.55 16.23
CA LYS A 154 -16.87 -7.15 15.97
C LYS A 154 -17.05 -7.47 14.48
N MET A 155 -16.81 -6.48 13.62
CA MET A 155 -16.91 -6.59 12.16
C MET A 155 -15.98 -7.66 11.56
N CYS A 156 -14.73 -7.72 12.00
CA CYS A 156 -13.68 -8.54 11.39
C CYS A 156 -13.39 -9.86 12.14
N SER A 157 -14.14 -10.17 13.20
CA SER A 157 -13.93 -11.31 14.10
C SER A 157 -13.65 -12.62 13.35
N VAL A 158 -14.51 -12.97 12.39
CA VAL A 158 -14.37 -14.20 11.59
C VAL A 158 -13.01 -14.29 10.90
N ARG A 159 -12.59 -13.22 10.21
CA ARG A 159 -11.29 -13.20 9.51
C ARG A 159 -10.11 -13.12 10.45
N ILE A 160 -10.22 -12.42 11.58
CA ILE A 160 -9.19 -12.42 12.62
C ILE A 160 -8.93 -13.86 13.09
N LEU A 161 -9.98 -14.60 13.41
CA LEU A 161 -9.87 -15.98 13.87
C LEU A 161 -9.30 -16.92 12.81
N CYS A 162 -9.67 -16.75 11.54
CA CYS A 162 -9.05 -17.52 10.46
C CYS A 162 -7.55 -17.20 10.30
N ARG A 163 -7.15 -15.92 10.43
CA ARG A 163 -5.73 -15.52 10.40
C ARG A 163 -4.92 -16.06 11.56
N LEU A 164 -5.49 -16.06 12.76
CA LEU A 164 -4.88 -16.65 13.96
C LEU A 164 -4.89 -18.19 13.93
N ARG A 165 -5.71 -18.77 13.03
CA ARG A 165 -5.97 -20.22 12.89
C ARG A 165 -6.50 -20.82 14.20
N LEU A 166 -7.43 -20.10 14.79
CA LEU A 166 -8.16 -20.50 16.00
C LEU A 166 -9.55 -21.07 15.69
N LYS A 167 -10.03 -20.93 14.44
CA LYS A 167 -11.18 -21.70 13.93
C LYS A 167 -10.71 -23.08 13.48
N ARG A 168 -11.53 -24.11 13.76
CA ARG A 168 -11.32 -25.48 13.25
C ARG A 168 -11.35 -25.47 11.72
N GLY A 169 -10.22 -25.82 11.08
CA GLY A 169 -10.13 -25.95 9.63
C GLY A 169 -8.69 -26.02 9.09
N LYS A 170 -8.32 -27.22 8.61
CA LYS A 170 -7.12 -27.64 7.85
C LYS A 170 -5.73 -27.48 8.52
N ASP A 171 -4.82 -28.35 8.09
CA ASP A 171 -3.44 -28.72 8.48
C ASP A 171 -2.41 -27.62 8.84
N LYS A 172 -2.83 -26.38 9.11
CA LYS A 172 -1.94 -25.25 9.36
C LYS A 172 -1.80 -25.00 10.87
N LYS A 173 -0.56 -24.89 11.33
CA LYS A 173 -0.20 -24.60 12.73
C LYS A 173 -0.82 -23.29 13.22
N SER A 174 -1.40 -23.28 14.42
CA SER A 174 -1.98 -22.08 15.03
C SER A 174 -0.91 -21.04 15.39
N ILE A 175 -1.32 -19.78 15.63
CA ILE A 175 -0.39 -18.76 16.15
C ILE A 175 0.32 -19.24 17.43
N GLN A 176 -0.39 -19.95 18.30
CA GLN A 176 0.15 -20.45 19.56
C GLN A 176 1.20 -21.54 19.33
N THR A 177 0.95 -22.49 18.41
CA THR A 177 1.94 -23.51 18.02
C THR A 177 3.18 -22.88 17.41
N LEU A 178 3.00 -21.88 16.52
CA LEU A 178 4.10 -21.18 15.88
C LEU A 178 4.96 -20.38 16.87
N LEU A 179 4.34 -19.74 17.87
CA LEU A 179 5.06 -19.05 18.94
C LEU A 179 5.86 -20.02 19.82
N LYS A 180 5.28 -21.19 20.15
CA LYS A 180 5.99 -22.26 20.88
C LYS A 180 7.23 -22.74 20.12
N GLU A 181 7.11 -23.00 18.82
CA GLU A 181 8.25 -23.38 17.96
C GLU A 181 9.31 -22.27 17.91
N ALA A 182 8.89 -21.02 17.78
CA ALA A 182 9.81 -19.89 17.72
C ALA A 182 10.58 -19.70 19.03
N ILE A 183 9.91 -19.78 20.19
CA ILE A 183 10.57 -19.72 21.50
C ILE A 183 11.60 -20.86 21.62
N PHE A 184 11.20 -22.10 21.31
CA PHE A 184 12.08 -23.26 21.36
C PHE A 184 13.30 -23.13 20.44
N GLY A 185 13.10 -22.57 19.24
CA GLY A 185 14.16 -22.33 18.27
C GLY A 185 15.12 -21.22 18.70
N ILE A 186 14.59 -20.12 19.25
CA ILE A 186 15.39 -18.98 19.73
C ILE A 186 16.27 -19.38 20.92
N GLN A 187 15.74 -20.20 21.84
CA GLN A 187 16.50 -20.73 22.98
C GLN A 187 17.70 -21.61 22.59
N ARG A 188 17.76 -22.07 21.33
CA ARG A 188 18.85 -22.90 20.79
C ARG A 188 19.79 -22.13 19.86
N ILE A 189 19.57 -20.82 19.71
CA ILE A 189 20.54 -19.97 19.01
C ILE A 189 21.74 -19.83 19.93
N ASP A 190 22.92 -20.01 19.36
CA ASP A 190 24.20 -19.80 20.03
C ASP A 190 24.30 -18.40 20.63
N SER A 191 24.64 -18.33 21.92
CA SER A 191 24.76 -17.09 22.69
C SER A 191 25.79 -16.14 22.08
N GLU A 192 26.87 -16.65 21.48
CA GLU A 192 27.88 -15.82 20.80
C GLU A 192 27.32 -15.19 19.51
N LYS A 193 26.44 -15.91 18.80
CA LYS A 193 25.73 -15.38 17.61
C LYS A 193 24.69 -14.33 17.96
N LEU A 194 24.09 -14.42 19.14
CA LEU A 194 23.17 -13.40 19.65
C LEU A 194 23.93 -12.15 20.11
N ALA A 195 25.05 -12.33 20.83
CA ALA A 195 25.89 -11.25 21.31
C ALA A 195 26.53 -10.47 20.15
N SER A 196 27.13 -11.17 19.17
CA SER A 196 27.76 -10.55 17.99
C SER A 196 26.81 -9.75 17.08
N ARG A 197 25.48 -9.88 17.27
CA ARG A 197 24.46 -9.17 16.49
C ARG A 197 23.62 -8.19 17.33
N ASP A 198 23.98 -8.00 18.60
CA ASP A 198 23.23 -7.20 19.58
C ASP A 198 21.76 -7.63 19.71
N LEU A 199 21.51 -8.94 19.72
CA LEU A 199 20.16 -9.53 19.74
C LEU A 199 19.77 -10.18 21.07
N SER A 200 20.63 -10.15 22.08
CA SER A 200 20.36 -10.77 23.39
C SER A 200 19.12 -10.18 24.07
N ILE A 201 19.02 -8.84 24.11
CA ILE A 201 17.84 -8.14 24.65
C ILE A 201 16.60 -8.51 23.84
N ALA A 202 16.68 -8.43 22.50
CA ALA A 202 15.57 -8.75 21.61
C ALA A 202 15.06 -10.20 21.77
N SER A 203 15.96 -11.16 22.05
CA SER A 203 15.61 -12.57 22.34
C SER A 203 14.79 -12.70 23.63
N SER A 204 15.22 -12.00 24.69
CA SER A 204 14.51 -11.99 25.97
C SER A 204 13.13 -11.33 25.84
N THR A 205 13.06 -10.15 25.19
CA THR A 205 11.82 -9.43 24.90
C THR A 205 10.88 -10.29 24.07
N PHE A 206 11.37 -10.91 22.99
CA PHE A 206 10.58 -11.82 22.16
C PHE A 206 9.93 -12.92 23.01
N THR A 207 10.72 -13.56 23.89
CA THR A 207 10.24 -14.69 24.69
C THR A 207 9.15 -14.26 25.67
N THR A 208 9.33 -13.11 26.33
CA THR A 208 8.35 -12.54 27.26
C THR A 208 7.06 -12.17 26.53
N GLU A 209 7.16 -11.42 25.44
CA GLU A 209 6.02 -10.95 24.66
C GLU A 209 5.28 -12.11 24.00
N ALA A 210 5.99 -13.12 23.48
CA ALA A 210 5.38 -14.32 22.90
C ALA A 210 4.58 -15.10 23.95
N LYS A 211 5.09 -15.24 25.18
CA LYS A 211 4.36 -15.88 26.28
C LYS A 211 3.12 -15.08 26.67
N SER A 212 3.19 -13.76 26.71
CA SER A 212 2.04 -12.88 26.97
C SER A 212 0.94 -13.09 25.91
N VAL A 213 1.31 -13.10 24.62
CA VAL A 213 0.36 -13.40 23.53
C VAL A 213 -0.24 -14.80 23.66
N MET A 214 0.55 -15.81 24.04
CA MET A 214 0.03 -17.16 24.27
C MET A 214 -1.01 -17.20 25.39
N GLN A 215 -0.82 -16.47 26.49
CA GLN A 215 -1.81 -16.36 27.57
C GLN A 215 -3.10 -15.67 27.08
N LEU A 216 -2.99 -14.67 26.22
CA LEU A 216 -4.17 -14.03 25.60
C LEU A 216 -4.91 -14.99 24.66
N VAL A 217 -4.20 -15.88 23.96
CA VAL A 217 -4.83 -16.95 23.18
C VAL A 217 -5.60 -17.91 24.08
N ASP A 218 -5.03 -18.31 25.23
CA ASP A 218 -5.70 -19.19 26.18
C ASP A 218 -6.95 -18.53 26.78
N ARG A 219 -6.86 -17.25 27.20
CA ARG A 219 -8.01 -16.47 27.66
C ARG A 219 -9.10 -16.36 26.61
N TRP A 220 -8.75 -16.05 25.36
CA TRP A 220 -9.74 -16.03 24.29
C TRP A 220 -10.34 -17.42 24.04
N THR A 221 -9.55 -18.48 24.07
CA THR A 221 -10.03 -19.86 23.84
C THR A 221 -11.06 -20.29 24.88
N ASN A 222 -10.87 -19.87 26.13
CA ASN A 222 -11.76 -20.18 27.25
C ASN A 222 -13.07 -19.37 27.25
N HIS A 223 -13.06 -18.12 26.77
CA HIS A 223 -14.23 -17.21 26.86
C HIS A 223 -14.90 -16.91 25.52
N GLN A 224 -14.13 -16.87 24.43
CA GLN A 224 -14.56 -16.64 23.05
C GLN A 224 -15.43 -15.39 22.82
N THR A 225 -15.22 -14.32 23.60
CA THR A 225 -15.95 -13.05 23.45
C THR A 225 -15.21 -12.06 22.52
N PRO A 226 -15.93 -11.08 21.92
CA PRO A 226 -15.30 -10.01 21.13
C PRO A 226 -14.25 -9.22 21.91
N ASP A 227 -14.48 -8.95 23.20
CA ASP A 227 -13.55 -8.17 24.02
C ASP A 227 -12.23 -8.92 24.21
N LYS A 228 -12.28 -10.23 24.51
CA LYS A 228 -11.07 -11.07 24.61
C LYS A 228 -10.35 -11.23 23.29
N LEU A 229 -11.08 -11.18 22.17
CA LEU A 229 -10.45 -11.15 20.85
C LEU A 229 -9.75 -9.81 20.62
N GLY A 230 -10.34 -8.70 21.08
CA GLY A 230 -9.73 -7.38 21.08
C GLY A 230 -8.42 -7.36 21.87
N ASP A 231 -8.43 -7.85 23.11
CA ASP A 231 -7.24 -7.97 23.97
C ASP A 231 -6.12 -8.76 23.28
N LEU A 232 -6.45 -9.88 22.62
CA LEU A 232 -5.48 -10.68 21.87
C LEU A 232 -4.90 -9.93 20.67
N VAL A 233 -5.73 -9.24 19.90
CA VAL A 233 -5.28 -8.47 18.72
C VAL A 233 -4.40 -7.30 19.14
N GLU A 234 -4.74 -6.63 20.23
CA GLU A 234 -3.93 -5.57 20.85
C GLU A 234 -2.60 -6.12 21.38
N GLY A 235 -2.60 -7.25 22.08
CA GLY A 235 -1.37 -7.91 22.54
C GLY A 235 -0.43 -8.27 21.39
N ILE A 236 -0.98 -8.72 20.24
CA ILE A 236 -0.16 -8.96 19.03
C ILE A 236 0.36 -7.64 18.43
N HIS A 237 -0.41 -6.55 18.51
CA HIS A 237 0.08 -5.24 18.12
C HIS A 237 1.23 -4.79 19.03
N HIS A 238 1.07 -4.93 20.34
CA HIS A 238 2.09 -4.61 21.34
C HIS A 238 3.38 -5.41 21.10
N PHE A 239 3.27 -6.74 20.94
CA PHE A 239 4.38 -7.63 20.57
C PHE A 239 5.18 -7.09 19.37
N LYS A 240 4.48 -6.65 18.32
CA LYS A 240 5.12 -6.12 17.10
C LYS A 240 5.89 -4.81 17.37
N GLN A 241 5.39 -3.97 18.27
CA GLN A 241 6.01 -2.68 18.62
C GLN A 241 7.22 -2.87 19.54
N THR A 242 7.10 -3.73 20.55
CA THR A 242 8.15 -3.97 21.55
C THR A 242 9.26 -4.86 21.02
N THR A 243 9.01 -5.62 19.95
CA THR A 243 10.00 -6.53 19.35
C THR A 243 10.31 -6.18 17.88
N PRO A 244 10.81 -4.98 17.54
CA PRO A 244 10.93 -4.52 16.14
C PRO A 244 11.82 -5.41 15.25
N ARG A 245 12.85 -6.04 15.85
CA ARG A 245 13.81 -6.93 15.14
C ARG A 245 13.43 -8.42 15.21
N PHE A 246 12.18 -8.75 15.54
CA PHE A 246 11.77 -10.16 15.68
C PHE A 246 11.95 -10.99 14.40
N HIS A 247 11.82 -10.37 13.22
CA HIS A 247 12.05 -11.06 11.95
C HIS A 247 13.50 -11.55 11.82
N THR A 248 14.49 -10.72 12.22
CA THR A 248 15.91 -11.10 12.24
C THR A 248 16.15 -12.29 13.17
N LEU A 249 15.47 -12.33 14.32
CA LEU A 249 15.53 -13.48 15.24
C LEU A 249 14.98 -14.75 14.59
N LEU A 250 13.84 -14.64 13.88
CA LEU A 250 13.26 -15.79 13.17
C LEU A 250 14.21 -16.31 12.08
N ASP A 251 14.93 -15.42 11.38
CA ASP A 251 15.84 -15.81 10.30
C ASP A 251 17.05 -16.60 10.81
N LEU A 252 17.47 -16.38 12.05
CA LEU A 252 18.54 -17.11 12.72
C LEU A 252 18.15 -18.51 13.22
N ILE A 253 16.86 -18.81 13.31
CA ILE A 253 16.41 -20.13 13.77
C ILE A 253 16.76 -21.18 12.70
N SER A 254 17.50 -22.21 13.12
CA SER A 254 17.83 -23.36 12.25
C SER A 254 16.58 -24.07 11.74
N ASN A 255 16.62 -24.54 10.49
CA ASN A 255 15.53 -25.27 9.85
C ASN A 255 15.14 -26.56 10.60
N GLN A 256 16.06 -27.11 11.40
CA GLN A 256 15.80 -28.27 12.26
C GLN A 256 14.86 -27.95 13.43
N HIS A 257 14.78 -26.67 13.85
CA HIS A 257 13.96 -26.22 14.98
C HIS A 257 12.68 -25.53 14.53
N MET A 258 12.70 -24.87 13.36
CA MET A 258 11.50 -24.24 12.80
C MET A 258 11.58 -24.18 11.27
N ALA A 259 10.59 -24.79 10.61
CA ALA A 259 10.52 -24.79 9.15
C ALA A 259 10.45 -23.35 8.58
N PRO A 260 11.09 -23.05 7.43
CA PRO A 260 11.01 -21.73 6.77
C PRO A 260 9.57 -21.24 6.54
N SER A 261 8.66 -22.16 6.22
CA SER A 261 7.24 -21.87 6.04
C SER A 261 6.53 -21.50 7.36
N SER A 262 6.90 -22.13 8.48
CA SER A 262 6.44 -21.74 9.83
C SER A 262 6.89 -20.32 10.18
N ARG A 263 8.16 -19.99 9.93
CA ARG A 263 8.74 -18.66 10.20
C ARG A 263 8.01 -17.57 9.42
N SER A 264 7.88 -17.78 8.11
CA SER A 264 7.13 -16.90 7.20
C SER A 264 5.66 -16.78 7.62
N SER A 265 5.05 -17.87 8.07
CA SER A 265 3.68 -17.88 8.55
C SER A 265 3.50 -17.04 9.81
N LEU A 266 4.36 -17.21 10.81
CA LEU A 266 4.31 -16.45 12.07
C LEU A 266 4.44 -14.95 11.80
N LEU A 267 5.44 -14.56 11.02
CA LEU A 267 5.67 -13.19 10.59
C LEU A 267 4.44 -12.58 9.90
N ASN A 268 3.81 -13.35 8.99
CA ASN A 268 2.62 -12.91 8.29
C ASN A 268 1.40 -12.75 9.21
N ILE A 269 1.22 -13.63 10.20
CA ILE A 269 0.10 -13.52 11.15
C ILE A 269 0.25 -12.25 11.99
N ILE A 270 1.42 -12.04 12.60
CA ILE A 270 1.71 -10.85 13.42
C ILE A 270 1.51 -9.57 12.61
N ARG A 271 2.09 -9.51 11.40
CA ARG A 271 1.94 -8.36 10.48
C ARG A 271 0.49 -8.10 10.09
N LYS A 272 -0.32 -9.13 9.84
CA LYS A 272 -1.72 -8.98 9.39
C LYS A 272 -2.69 -8.69 10.52
N VAL A 273 -2.47 -9.24 11.71
CA VAL A 273 -3.37 -9.09 12.86
C VAL A 273 -3.14 -7.76 13.57
N SER A 274 -1.88 -7.34 13.78
CA SER A 274 -1.56 -6.04 14.39
C SER A 274 -2.16 -4.83 13.65
N ARG A 275 -2.53 -4.99 12.37
CA ARG A 275 -3.12 -3.95 11.53
C ARG A 275 -4.52 -3.53 11.91
N TYR A 276 -5.31 -4.37 12.58
CA TYR A 276 -6.66 -3.96 13.00
C TYR A 276 -6.60 -2.83 14.02
N TRP A 277 -5.62 -2.86 14.94
CA TRP A 277 -5.34 -1.75 15.85
C TRP A 277 -4.83 -0.50 15.10
N THR A 278 -3.88 -0.69 14.18
CA THR A 278 -3.38 0.42 13.35
C THR A 278 -4.49 1.09 12.54
N ALA A 279 -5.43 0.31 11.99
CA ALA A 279 -6.58 0.82 11.25
C ALA A 279 -7.47 1.71 12.11
N ALA A 280 -7.76 1.30 13.36
CA ALA A 280 -8.55 2.11 14.30
C ALA A 280 -7.88 3.47 14.56
N ARG A 281 -6.58 3.48 14.88
CA ARG A 281 -5.82 4.73 15.07
C ARG A 281 -5.79 5.60 13.82
N GLN A 282 -5.65 4.98 12.66
CA GLN A 282 -5.59 5.66 11.37
C GLN A 282 -6.92 6.33 10.98
N LEU A 283 -8.04 5.68 11.28
CA LEU A 283 -9.38 6.25 11.12
C LEU A 283 -9.62 7.38 12.13
N HIS A 284 -9.26 7.18 13.41
CA HIS A 284 -9.37 8.22 14.43
C HIS A 284 -8.58 9.48 14.06
N ARG A 285 -7.30 9.34 13.68
CA ARG A 285 -6.44 10.46 13.29
C ARG A 285 -6.97 11.19 12.06
N ALA A 286 -7.46 10.45 11.07
CA ALA A 286 -8.07 11.06 9.89
C ALA A 286 -9.34 11.84 10.25
N ALA A 287 -10.21 11.27 11.09
CA ALA A 287 -11.41 11.96 11.58
C ALA A 287 -11.07 13.19 12.43
N LYS A 288 -9.99 13.15 13.24
CA LYS A 288 -9.52 14.31 14.01
C LYS A 288 -9.10 15.44 13.08
N LYS A 289 -8.32 15.13 12.02
CA LYS A 289 -7.74 16.09 11.08
C LYS A 289 -8.70 16.60 10.00
N TYR A 290 -9.58 15.74 9.48
CA TYR A 290 -10.43 16.01 8.32
C TYR A 290 -11.91 15.87 8.69
N PRO A 291 -12.67 16.97 8.84
CA PRO A 291 -14.06 16.93 9.28
C PRO A 291 -14.98 16.05 8.42
N LEU A 292 -14.79 16.03 7.09
CA LEU A 292 -15.54 15.17 6.17
C LEU A 292 -15.40 13.67 6.44
N VAL A 293 -14.30 13.24 7.08
CA VAL A 293 -14.09 11.83 7.48
C VAL A 293 -14.99 11.46 8.68
N ARG A 294 -15.48 12.44 9.43
CA ARG A 294 -16.43 12.21 10.54
C ARG A 294 -17.84 11.89 10.04
N ASP A 295 -18.19 12.31 8.83
CA ASP A 295 -19.45 12.01 8.16
C ASP A 295 -19.17 11.10 6.95
N MET A 296 -18.70 9.88 7.24
CA MET A 296 -18.55 8.83 6.24
C MET A 296 -19.87 8.07 6.06
N ARG A 297 -20.27 7.88 4.81
CA ARG A 297 -21.48 7.12 4.45
C ARG A 297 -21.14 6.01 3.49
N VAL A 298 -21.81 4.88 3.61
CA VAL A 298 -21.56 3.73 2.72
C VAL A 298 -22.49 3.79 1.53
N ARG A 299 -21.95 3.52 0.35
CA ARG A 299 -22.71 3.35 -0.88
C ARG A 299 -22.29 2.09 -1.60
N LEU A 300 -23.26 1.27 -1.97
CA LEU A 300 -23.00 0.04 -2.73
C LEU A 300 -22.91 0.37 -4.21
N ALA A 301 -21.89 -0.15 -4.89
CA ALA A 301 -21.75 -0.04 -6.33
C ALA A 301 -22.73 -1.02 -7.03
N CYS A 302 -23.97 -0.57 -7.21
CA CYS A 302 -25.00 -1.33 -7.90
C CYS A 302 -24.95 -1.03 -9.40
N LEU A 303 -24.51 -2.00 -10.20
CA LEU A 303 -24.62 -1.95 -11.67
C LEU A 303 -25.99 -2.49 -12.09
N PRO A 304 -26.55 -2.03 -13.23
CA PRO A 304 -27.83 -2.53 -13.72
C PRO A 304 -27.72 -3.99 -14.17
N GLU A 305 -28.85 -4.69 -14.26
CA GLU A 305 -28.88 -6.13 -14.60
C GLU A 305 -28.19 -6.43 -15.94
N GLN A 306 -28.37 -5.54 -16.92
CA GLN A 306 -27.76 -5.62 -18.25
C GLN A 306 -26.23 -5.69 -18.18
N ALA A 307 -25.62 -5.06 -17.17
CA ALA A 307 -24.17 -5.11 -16.99
C ALA A 307 -23.65 -6.53 -16.71
N PHE A 308 -24.51 -7.41 -16.18
CA PHE A 308 -24.21 -8.80 -15.86
C PHE A 308 -24.67 -9.79 -16.94
N GLU A 309 -25.48 -9.36 -17.89
CA GLU A 309 -25.87 -10.19 -19.03
C GLU A 309 -24.62 -10.64 -19.80
N GLY A 310 -24.56 -11.94 -20.11
CA GLY A 310 -23.48 -12.52 -20.89
C GLY A 310 -23.90 -12.62 -22.34
N GLN A 311 -23.13 -12.05 -23.26
CA GLN A 311 -23.05 -12.62 -24.61
C GLN A 311 -22.32 -13.96 -24.46
N THR A 312 -23.07 -15.04 -24.22
CA THR A 312 -22.54 -16.39 -24.29
C THR A 312 -22.17 -16.64 -25.75
N ALA A 313 -20.94 -16.30 -26.12
CA ALA A 313 -20.40 -16.88 -27.33
C ALA A 313 -20.42 -18.39 -27.16
N SER A 314 -21.03 -19.08 -28.13
CA SER A 314 -21.12 -20.53 -28.14
C SER A 314 -19.75 -21.10 -27.78
N SER A 315 -19.72 -22.02 -26.81
CA SER A 315 -18.51 -22.75 -26.41
C SER A 315 -17.78 -23.35 -27.61
N ASP A 316 -18.50 -23.65 -28.70
CA ASP A 316 -17.96 -24.23 -29.93
C ASP A 316 -17.13 -23.23 -30.75
N SER A 317 -17.26 -21.93 -30.51
CA SER A 317 -16.48 -20.88 -31.22
C SER A 317 -15.07 -20.65 -30.65
N PHE A 318 -14.81 -21.10 -29.42
CA PHE A 318 -13.51 -20.97 -28.76
C PHE A 318 -12.68 -22.23 -28.95
N ASN A 319 -11.85 -22.21 -29.99
CA ASN A 319 -10.86 -23.23 -30.28
C ASN A 319 -9.46 -22.58 -30.32
N LEU A 320 -8.47 -23.22 -29.70
CA LEU A 320 -7.11 -22.68 -29.58
C LEU A 320 -6.52 -22.31 -30.95
N ASP A 321 -6.59 -23.23 -31.91
CA ASP A 321 -6.08 -23.04 -33.26
C ASP A 321 -6.77 -21.85 -33.94
N SER A 322 -8.11 -21.81 -33.88
CA SER A 322 -8.91 -20.72 -34.46
C SER A 322 -8.54 -19.35 -33.87
N GLY A 323 -8.39 -19.26 -32.54
CA GLY A 323 -7.99 -18.02 -31.87
C GLY A 323 -6.58 -17.57 -32.26
N LEU A 324 -5.62 -18.50 -32.33
CA LEU A 324 -4.25 -18.19 -32.76
C LEU A 324 -4.21 -17.61 -34.17
N TYR A 325 -5.01 -18.14 -35.11
CA TYR A 325 -5.09 -17.60 -36.47
C TYR A 325 -5.84 -16.28 -36.54
N ARG A 326 -6.98 -16.17 -35.84
CA ARG A 326 -7.83 -14.97 -35.86
C ARG A 326 -7.10 -13.73 -35.37
N PHE A 327 -6.25 -13.89 -34.36
CA PHE A 327 -5.44 -12.80 -33.81
C PHE A 327 -4.06 -12.66 -34.46
N GLY A 328 -3.81 -13.36 -35.57
CA GLY A 328 -2.55 -13.27 -36.32
C GLY A 328 -1.33 -13.74 -35.52
N ILE A 329 -1.53 -14.62 -34.53
CA ILE A 329 -0.45 -15.19 -33.70
C ILE A 329 0.23 -16.34 -34.45
N ALA A 330 -0.54 -17.14 -35.19
CA ALA A 330 -0.06 -18.22 -36.04
C ALA A 330 -0.40 -17.95 -37.51
N LYS A 331 0.39 -18.50 -38.45
CA LYS A 331 0.30 -18.24 -39.90
C LYS A 331 -0.33 -19.40 -40.69
N LYS A 332 -1.06 -20.30 -40.02
CA LYS A 332 -1.65 -21.55 -40.57
C LYS A 332 -0.60 -22.52 -41.13
N GLN A 333 0.62 -22.52 -40.59
CA GLN A 333 1.63 -23.51 -40.96
C GLN A 333 1.52 -24.75 -40.08
N GLN A 334 1.88 -25.91 -40.65
CA GLN A 334 1.64 -27.25 -40.06
C GLN A 334 2.35 -27.49 -38.70
N ASN A 335 3.21 -26.57 -38.26
CA ASN A 335 4.04 -26.69 -37.04
C ASN A 335 3.92 -25.50 -36.06
N ASP A 336 3.01 -24.55 -36.27
CA ASP A 336 2.93 -23.34 -35.43
C ASP A 336 2.62 -23.69 -33.96
N VAL A 337 1.65 -24.57 -33.71
CA VAL A 337 1.27 -25.00 -32.35
C VAL A 337 2.40 -25.78 -31.68
N SER A 338 3.08 -26.66 -32.40
CA SER A 338 4.23 -27.43 -31.90
C SER A 338 5.38 -26.51 -31.47
N ARG A 339 5.65 -25.47 -32.27
CA ARG A 339 6.67 -24.45 -31.95
C ARG A 339 6.30 -23.63 -30.72
N LEU A 340 5.01 -23.32 -30.55
CA LEU A 340 4.51 -22.62 -29.35
C LEU A 340 4.58 -23.53 -28.10
N CYS A 341 4.28 -24.82 -28.24
CA CYS A 341 4.44 -25.81 -27.16
C CYS A 341 5.91 -25.92 -26.73
N GLN A 342 6.85 -25.86 -27.68
CA GLN A 342 8.29 -25.91 -27.41
C GLN A 342 8.75 -24.74 -26.51
N ILE A 343 8.35 -23.49 -26.81
CA ILE A 343 8.72 -22.33 -25.98
C ILE A 343 8.04 -22.33 -24.61
N LEU A 344 6.86 -22.97 -24.50
CA LEU A 344 6.13 -23.19 -23.26
C LEU A 344 6.71 -24.34 -22.42
N ARG A 345 7.55 -25.18 -23.01
CA ARG A 345 8.10 -26.42 -22.40
C ARG A 345 6.99 -27.35 -21.90
N ILE A 346 5.92 -27.47 -22.67
CA ILE A 346 4.80 -28.39 -22.42
C ILE A 346 4.52 -29.21 -23.68
N ASN A 347 3.93 -30.39 -23.51
CA ASN A 347 3.42 -31.16 -24.65
C ASN A 347 2.06 -30.62 -25.10
N GLU A 348 1.61 -31.06 -26.27
CA GLU A 348 0.36 -30.59 -26.87
C GLU A 348 -0.88 -30.94 -26.03
N SER A 349 -0.89 -32.09 -25.35
CA SER A 349 -2.01 -32.46 -24.47
C SER A 349 -2.12 -31.54 -23.25
N ALA A 350 -1.00 -31.20 -22.60
CA ALA A 350 -0.96 -30.22 -21.52
C ALA A 350 -1.31 -28.80 -22.00
N ALA A 351 -0.91 -28.45 -23.23
CA ALA A 351 -1.29 -27.19 -23.87
C ALA A 351 -2.81 -27.08 -24.05
N ARG A 352 -3.44 -28.12 -24.61
CA ARG A 352 -4.91 -28.20 -24.76
C ARG A 352 -5.62 -28.19 -23.41
N ALA A 353 -5.14 -28.94 -22.42
CA ALA A 353 -5.73 -28.96 -21.08
C ALA A 353 -5.72 -27.57 -20.40
N ARG A 354 -4.63 -26.82 -20.55
CA ARG A 354 -4.53 -25.45 -19.99
C ARG A 354 -5.49 -24.48 -20.68
N TYR A 355 -5.66 -24.59 -22.00
CA TYR A 355 -6.62 -23.77 -22.73
C TYR A 355 -8.06 -24.11 -22.33
N GLU A 356 -8.37 -25.40 -22.17
CA GLU A 356 -9.68 -25.86 -21.68
C GLU A 356 -9.96 -25.40 -20.24
N GLU A 357 -8.94 -25.32 -19.38
CA GLU A 357 -9.07 -24.71 -18.04
C GLU A 357 -9.51 -23.25 -18.13
N ALA A 358 -8.89 -22.47 -19.03
CA ALA A 358 -9.25 -21.07 -19.25
C ALA A 358 -10.69 -20.93 -19.77
N LYS A 359 -11.05 -21.75 -20.76
CA LYS A 359 -12.39 -21.81 -21.33
C LYS A 359 -13.44 -22.21 -20.29
N LYS A 360 -13.15 -23.19 -19.45
CA LYS A 360 -14.02 -23.57 -18.33
C LYS A 360 -14.22 -22.42 -17.37
N ALA A 361 -13.21 -21.60 -17.10
CA ALA A 361 -13.36 -20.43 -16.25
C ALA A 361 -14.29 -19.35 -16.85
N LEU A 362 -14.41 -19.29 -18.18
CA LEU A 362 -15.36 -18.41 -18.89
C LEU A 362 -16.82 -18.88 -18.77
N SER A 363 -17.10 -20.10 -18.31
CA SER A 363 -18.48 -20.56 -18.07
C SER A 363 -19.16 -19.87 -16.87
N ALA A 364 -18.37 -19.33 -15.95
CA ALA A 364 -18.85 -18.59 -14.79
C ALA A 364 -18.00 -17.31 -14.56
N PRO A 365 -17.98 -16.40 -15.54
CA PRO A 365 -17.08 -15.26 -15.52
C PRO A 365 -17.56 -14.22 -14.51
N LYS A 366 -16.61 -13.62 -13.79
CA LYS A 366 -16.88 -12.65 -12.72
C LYS A 366 -16.40 -11.28 -13.12
N ILE A 367 -17.23 -10.29 -12.82
CA ILE A 367 -16.79 -8.89 -12.83
C ILE A 367 -16.10 -8.66 -11.50
N HIS A 368 -14.83 -8.27 -11.54
CA HIS A 368 -14.06 -7.96 -10.33
C HIS A 368 -14.57 -6.67 -9.67
N ALA A 369 -14.40 -6.56 -8.35
CA ALA A 369 -14.94 -5.45 -7.57
C ALA A 369 -14.36 -4.09 -8.01
N GLU A 370 -13.07 -4.03 -8.34
CA GLU A 370 -12.42 -2.80 -8.81
C GLU A 370 -13.06 -2.29 -10.11
N ILE A 371 -13.44 -3.21 -11.01
CA ILE A 371 -14.09 -2.88 -12.27
C ILE A 371 -15.53 -2.41 -12.05
N GLN A 372 -16.25 -3.04 -11.12
CA GLN A 372 -17.61 -2.60 -10.76
C GLN A 372 -17.61 -1.18 -10.21
N ILE A 373 -16.62 -0.81 -9.39
CA ILE A 373 -16.47 0.56 -8.89
C ILE A 373 -16.28 1.55 -10.05
N ILE A 374 -15.38 1.26 -10.99
CA ILE A 374 -15.15 2.15 -12.14
C ILE A 374 -16.43 2.33 -12.96
N ALA A 375 -17.08 1.22 -13.30
CA ALA A 375 -18.32 1.22 -14.05
C ALA A 375 -19.42 2.05 -13.36
N PHE A 376 -19.58 1.87 -12.06
CA PHE A 376 -20.54 2.61 -11.25
C PHE A 376 -20.26 4.11 -11.18
N CYS A 377 -18.98 4.49 -11.07
CA CYS A 377 -18.58 5.90 -11.05
C CYS A 377 -18.75 6.55 -12.42
N GLU A 378 -18.42 5.85 -13.51
CA GLU A 378 -18.65 6.32 -14.88
C GLU A 378 -20.13 6.54 -15.16
N MET A 379 -21.02 5.63 -14.73
CA MET A 379 -22.47 5.80 -14.89
C MET A 379 -23.02 7.03 -14.17
N GLN A 380 -22.40 7.45 -13.08
CA GLN A 380 -22.87 8.60 -12.31
C GLN A 380 -22.25 9.91 -12.71
N ALA A 381 -21.07 9.87 -13.34
CA ALA A 381 -20.28 11.04 -13.68
C ALA A 381 -20.19 12.07 -12.53
N PRO A 382 -19.66 11.69 -11.34
CA PRO A 382 -19.61 12.60 -10.21
C PRO A 382 -18.71 13.80 -10.53
N LYS A 383 -19.08 14.97 -9.99
CA LYS A 383 -18.29 16.21 -10.14
C LYS A 383 -16.85 16.02 -9.63
N LEU A 384 -16.71 15.39 -8.47
CA LEU A 384 -15.42 14.96 -7.92
C LEU A 384 -15.29 13.45 -8.07
N PHE A 385 -14.44 13.05 -9.03
CA PHE A 385 -14.21 11.65 -9.33
C PHE A 385 -13.30 10.99 -8.29
N PRO A 386 -13.61 9.78 -7.78
CA PRO A 386 -12.70 9.06 -6.89
C PRO A 386 -11.31 8.92 -7.51
N ARG A 387 -10.25 9.26 -6.77
CA ARG A 387 -8.88 9.25 -7.33
C ARG A 387 -8.17 7.95 -7.09
N THR A 388 -8.63 7.12 -6.15
CA THR A 388 -8.00 5.86 -5.79
C THR A 388 -9.01 4.78 -5.44
N GLY A 389 -8.69 3.54 -5.80
CA GLY A 389 -9.46 2.35 -5.47
C GLY A 389 -8.53 1.27 -4.93
N SER A 390 -8.97 0.50 -3.95
CA SER A 390 -8.20 -0.61 -3.40
C SER A 390 -9.09 -1.78 -3.03
N SER A 391 -8.55 -2.99 -3.20
CA SER A 391 -9.14 -4.23 -2.72
C SER A 391 -8.41 -4.71 -1.47
N SER A 392 -8.92 -5.76 -0.83
CA SER A 392 -8.19 -6.50 0.21
C SER A 392 -7.06 -7.39 -0.34
N LYS A 393 -6.92 -7.43 -1.67
CA LYS A 393 -5.78 -7.95 -2.42
C LYS A 393 -5.21 -6.90 -3.38
N ASP A 394 -3.95 -7.02 -3.76
CA ASP A 394 -3.39 -6.23 -4.86
C ASP A 394 -4.23 -6.45 -6.13
N ALA A 395 -4.20 -5.52 -7.08
CA ALA A 395 -4.95 -5.68 -8.31
C ALA A 395 -4.39 -6.87 -9.13
N CYS A 396 -5.29 -7.68 -9.70
CA CYS A 396 -4.87 -8.70 -10.66
C CYS A 396 -4.34 -8.07 -11.95
N PHE A 397 -3.67 -8.86 -12.80
CA PHE A 397 -3.12 -8.35 -14.06
C PHE A 397 -4.17 -7.59 -14.90
N LEU A 398 -5.38 -8.14 -15.02
CA LEU A 398 -6.45 -7.57 -15.83
C LEU A 398 -7.04 -6.30 -15.20
N CYS A 399 -7.33 -6.31 -13.89
CA CYS A 399 -7.76 -5.11 -13.17
C CYS A 399 -6.70 -4.01 -13.25
N ASN A 400 -5.44 -4.33 -12.99
CA ASN A 400 -4.34 -3.38 -13.03
C ASN A 400 -4.16 -2.78 -14.45
N SER A 401 -4.19 -3.63 -15.49
CA SER A 401 -4.06 -3.19 -16.88
C SER A 401 -5.21 -2.29 -17.30
N PHE A 402 -6.44 -2.61 -16.90
CA PHE A 402 -7.62 -1.79 -17.17
C PHE A 402 -7.57 -0.46 -16.43
N ILE A 403 -7.25 -0.45 -15.13
CA ILE A 403 -7.13 0.76 -14.31
C ILE A 403 -6.07 1.71 -14.88
N GLN A 404 -4.91 1.19 -15.29
CA GLN A 404 -3.86 1.98 -15.93
C GLN A 404 -4.31 2.57 -17.29
N LEU A 405 -5.06 1.82 -18.09
CA LEU A 405 -5.60 2.32 -19.36
C LEU A 405 -6.67 3.40 -19.16
N TYR A 406 -7.43 3.27 -18.08
CA TYR A 406 -8.50 4.17 -17.69
C TYR A 406 -7.96 5.51 -17.16
N GLY A 407 -6.92 5.48 -16.34
CA GLY A 407 -6.13 6.66 -15.97
C GLY A 407 -6.75 7.64 -14.96
N ARG A 408 -8.03 7.50 -14.59
CA ARG A 408 -8.69 8.40 -13.63
C ARG A 408 -8.70 7.90 -12.19
N ILE A 409 -8.52 6.59 -11.99
CA ILE A 409 -8.39 5.96 -10.67
C ILE A 409 -7.02 5.32 -10.54
N HIS A 410 -6.37 5.54 -9.40
CA HIS A 410 -5.15 4.87 -9.02
C HIS A 410 -5.45 3.54 -8.30
N THR A 411 -4.61 2.53 -8.54
CA THR A 411 -4.48 1.37 -7.66
C THR A 411 -3.02 1.27 -7.20
N PRO A 412 -2.74 1.06 -5.90
CA PRO A 412 -1.37 1.09 -5.37
C PRO A 412 -0.41 0.11 -6.03
N ARG A 413 -0.88 -1.12 -6.29
CA ARG A 413 -0.05 -2.28 -6.63
C ARG A 413 -0.82 -3.27 -7.49
N GLY A 414 -0.11 -3.90 -8.42
CA GLY A 414 -0.56 -5.09 -9.13
C GLY A 414 0.25 -6.32 -8.70
N HIS A 415 -0.40 -7.46 -8.49
CA HIS A 415 0.31 -8.72 -8.23
C HIS A 415 0.65 -9.49 -9.52
N GLY A 416 0.07 -9.12 -10.65
CA GLY A 416 0.46 -9.63 -11.97
C GLY A 416 -0.09 -11.02 -12.34
N ARG A 417 -0.85 -11.68 -11.47
CA ARG A 417 -1.55 -12.94 -11.83
C ARG A 417 -2.79 -12.64 -12.66
N LEU A 418 -2.97 -13.41 -13.72
CA LEU A 418 -4.11 -13.35 -14.64
C LEU A 418 -5.17 -14.36 -14.19
N TYR A 419 -6.44 -13.94 -14.15
CA TYR A 419 -7.57 -14.82 -13.85
C TYR A 419 -8.40 -15.02 -15.12
N PRO A 420 -8.54 -16.26 -15.62
CA PRO A 420 -9.24 -16.51 -16.88
C PRO A 420 -10.75 -16.31 -16.78
N GLY A 421 -11.34 -16.43 -15.58
CA GLY A 421 -12.76 -16.15 -15.31
C GLY A 421 -13.06 -14.66 -15.05
N TRP A 422 -12.27 -13.74 -15.59
CA TRP A 422 -12.48 -12.30 -15.47
C TRP A 422 -13.27 -11.77 -16.67
N ARG A 423 -14.16 -10.80 -16.45
CA ARG A 423 -14.85 -10.08 -17.54
C ARG A 423 -15.11 -8.61 -17.21
N LEU A 424 -15.37 -7.83 -18.25
CA LEU A 424 -15.93 -6.48 -18.13
C LEU A 424 -17.48 -6.53 -18.01
N PRO A 425 -18.09 -5.54 -17.35
CA PRO A 425 -19.53 -5.32 -17.42
C PRO A 425 -19.97 -4.99 -18.84
N ASN A 426 -21.14 -5.48 -19.24
CA ASN A 426 -21.74 -5.16 -20.54
C ASN A 426 -22.41 -3.77 -20.47
N LEU A 427 -21.60 -2.72 -20.63
CA LEU A 427 -22.03 -1.33 -20.53
C LEU A 427 -21.43 -0.50 -21.69
N PRO A 428 -22.24 0.29 -22.42
CA PRO A 428 -21.75 1.11 -23.53
C PRO A 428 -20.62 2.07 -23.15
N GLN A 429 -20.65 2.60 -21.91
CA GLN A 429 -19.64 3.53 -21.39
C GLN A 429 -18.23 2.92 -21.36
N LEU A 430 -18.12 1.58 -21.33
CA LEU A 430 -16.85 0.87 -21.26
C LEU A 430 -16.38 0.31 -22.61
N GLU A 431 -17.16 0.46 -23.68
CA GLU A 431 -16.87 -0.18 -24.96
C GLU A 431 -15.52 0.25 -25.55
N MET A 432 -15.24 1.55 -25.60
CA MET A 432 -13.95 2.08 -26.07
C MET A 432 -12.77 1.60 -25.21
N LEU A 433 -12.95 1.53 -23.89
CA LEU A 433 -11.93 1.02 -22.98
C LEU A 433 -11.68 -0.47 -23.18
N GLN A 434 -12.73 -1.25 -23.44
CA GLN A 434 -12.65 -2.66 -23.77
C GLN A 434 -11.86 -2.89 -25.06
N GLN A 435 -12.14 -2.12 -26.11
CA GLN A 435 -11.38 -2.20 -27.37
C GLN A 435 -9.89 -1.87 -27.16
N ARG A 436 -9.59 -0.81 -26.38
CA ARG A 436 -8.20 -0.45 -26.01
C ARG A 436 -7.53 -1.55 -25.18
N LEU A 437 -8.26 -2.18 -24.26
CA LEU A 437 -7.77 -3.32 -23.48
C LEU A 437 -7.45 -4.51 -24.39
N ASN A 438 -8.37 -4.86 -25.30
CA ASN A 438 -8.16 -5.96 -26.25
C ASN A 438 -6.90 -5.73 -27.09
N LYS A 439 -6.71 -4.52 -27.61
CA LYS A 439 -5.50 -4.14 -28.34
C LYS A 439 -4.24 -4.31 -27.48
N LYS A 440 -4.24 -3.80 -26.24
CA LYS A 440 -3.10 -3.95 -25.32
C LYS A 440 -2.80 -5.41 -24.97
N LEU A 441 -3.82 -6.24 -24.78
CA LEU A 441 -3.66 -7.67 -24.52
C LEU A 441 -3.08 -8.41 -25.73
N LEU A 442 -3.49 -8.05 -26.94
CA LEU A 442 -2.97 -8.62 -28.17
C LEU A 442 -1.50 -8.24 -28.40
N GLU A 443 -1.18 -6.95 -28.30
CA GLU A 443 0.19 -6.44 -28.46
C GLU A 443 1.15 -7.05 -27.42
N GLY A 444 0.71 -7.11 -26.16
CA GLY A 444 1.49 -7.74 -25.08
C GLY A 444 1.72 -9.23 -25.32
N LEU A 445 0.72 -9.94 -25.84
CA LEU A 445 0.82 -11.34 -26.18
C LEU A 445 1.78 -11.58 -27.35
N GLN A 446 1.64 -10.81 -28.44
CA GLN A 446 2.55 -10.88 -29.59
C GLN A 446 4.00 -10.64 -29.16
N LYS A 447 4.26 -9.62 -28.35
CA LYS A 447 5.59 -9.35 -27.78
C LYS A 447 6.12 -10.52 -26.96
N THR A 448 5.29 -11.09 -26.10
CA THR A 448 5.65 -12.24 -25.25
C THR A 448 6.07 -13.45 -26.10
N ILE A 449 5.32 -13.73 -27.17
CA ILE A 449 5.60 -14.84 -28.07
C ILE A 449 6.87 -14.57 -28.89
N SER A 450 7.03 -13.37 -29.46
CA SER A 450 8.24 -13.01 -30.21
C SER A 450 9.50 -13.16 -29.35
N LEU A 451 9.46 -12.70 -28.10
CA LEU A 451 10.58 -12.88 -27.16
C LEU A 451 10.78 -14.36 -26.79
N GLY A 452 9.70 -15.11 -26.58
CA GLY A 452 9.78 -16.55 -26.29
C GLY A 452 10.41 -17.36 -27.42
N LEU A 453 10.07 -17.03 -28.66
CA LEU A 453 10.63 -17.64 -29.87
C LEU A 453 12.10 -17.27 -30.05
N ALA A 454 12.49 -16.03 -29.79
CA ALA A 454 13.89 -15.59 -29.88
C ALA A 454 14.80 -16.28 -28.84
N HIS A 455 14.31 -16.46 -27.61
CA HIS A 455 15.09 -17.08 -26.52
C HIS A 455 14.91 -18.61 -26.41
N GLY A 456 14.03 -19.21 -27.22
CA GLY A 456 13.67 -20.63 -27.14
C GLY A 456 12.91 -21.04 -25.86
N LYS A 457 12.50 -20.07 -25.03
CA LYS A 457 11.71 -20.28 -23.81
C LYS A 457 10.99 -18.99 -23.40
N LEU A 458 9.85 -19.14 -22.73
CA LEU A 458 9.15 -18.01 -22.12
C LEU A 458 9.77 -17.62 -20.77
N SER A 459 9.66 -16.33 -20.43
CA SER A 459 9.91 -15.84 -19.07
C SER A 459 8.83 -16.40 -18.14
N ILE A 460 9.24 -16.92 -16.98
CA ILE A 460 8.32 -17.43 -15.96
C ILE A 460 8.46 -16.56 -14.72
N HIS A 461 7.36 -15.93 -14.33
CA HIS A 461 7.25 -15.21 -13.07
C HIS A 461 6.66 -16.11 -11.98
N PRO A 462 7.19 -16.08 -10.74
CA PRO A 462 6.66 -16.88 -9.64
C PRO A 462 5.27 -16.40 -9.25
N TYR A 463 4.49 -17.28 -8.65
CA TYR A 463 3.17 -16.91 -8.13
C TYR A 463 3.30 -15.88 -7.01
N PRO A 464 2.57 -14.75 -7.10
CA PRO A 464 2.68 -13.67 -6.15
C PRO A 464 1.92 -13.97 -4.85
N ASN A 465 2.34 -13.37 -3.74
CA ASN A 465 1.48 -13.21 -2.59
C ASN A 465 0.50 -12.05 -2.85
N GLU A 466 -0.77 -12.37 -3.03
CA GLU A 466 -1.80 -11.40 -3.44
C GLU A 466 -2.26 -10.47 -2.29
N SER A 467 -1.99 -10.81 -1.02
CA SER A 467 -2.56 -10.12 0.15
C SER A 467 -1.53 -9.24 0.88
N ASN A 468 -1.10 -8.16 0.23
CA ASN A 468 0.01 -7.30 0.68
C ASN A 468 -0.34 -5.81 0.93
N ILE A 469 -1.61 -5.40 0.83
CA ILE A 469 -2.03 -4.03 1.14
C ILE A 469 -1.48 -3.63 2.50
N LEU A 470 -0.76 -2.51 2.62
CA LEU A 470 -0.09 -1.98 3.84
C LEU A 470 1.18 -2.70 4.37
N THR A 471 1.89 -3.54 3.63
CA THR A 471 3.21 -4.02 4.12
C THR A 471 4.34 -2.98 4.03
N SER A 472 4.05 -1.75 3.58
CA SER A 472 5.08 -0.72 3.39
C SER A 472 4.50 0.66 3.62
N SER A 473 4.45 1.11 4.89
CA SER A 473 4.43 2.52 5.35
C SER A 473 4.23 2.51 6.87
N ASN A 474 5.30 2.27 7.63
CA ASN A 474 5.34 2.68 9.03
C ASN A 474 5.90 4.10 9.05
N SER A 475 5.05 5.12 9.17
CA SER A 475 5.51 6.43 9.65
C SER A 475 5.56 6.32 11.18
N GLY A 476 6.76 6.11 11.71
CA GLY A 476 7.02 6.00 13.13
C GLY A 476 7.15 7.40 13.75
N THR A 477 6.26 7.74 14.66
CA THR A 477 6.52 8.77 15.67
C THR A 477 6.87 8.00 16.93
N ALA A 478 8.17 7.95 17.27
CA ALA A 478 8.64 7.41 18.54
C ALA A 478 9.26 8.57 19.33
N THR A 479 8.58 8.98 20.38
CA THR A 479 9.11 9.84 21.43
C THR A 479 9.93 8.94 22.35
N SER A 480 11.26 9.04 22.32
CA SER A 480 12.13 8.40 23.31
C SER A 480 12.47 9.42 24.39
N VAL A 481 12.06 9.13 25.62
CA VAL A 481 12.52 9.79 26.85
C VAL A 481 14.00 9.44 27.05
N PRO A 482 14.90 10.39 27.39
CA PRO A 482 16.27 10.03 27.76
C PRO A 482 16.34 9.64 29.24
N GLU A 483 16.84 8.43 29.50
CA GLU A 483 17.35 8.01 30.81
C GLU A 483 18.58 8.84 31.19
N ARG A 484 18.58 9.37 32.42
CA ARG A 484 19.74 9.96 33.07
C ARG A 484 20.74 8.85 33.42
N MET A 485 21.97 8.98 32.92
CA MET A 485 23.13 8.38 33.58
C MET A 485 24.09 9.48 34.01
N SER A 486 24.37 9.43 35.31
CA SER A 486 25.36 10.15 36.09
C SER A 486 26.79 9.84 35.66
N GLU A 487 27.63 10.86 35.53
CA GLU A 487 29.06 10.74 35.77
C GLU A 487 29.60 11.94 36.54
N SER A 488 30.37 11.63 37.56
CA SER A 488 31.11 12.53 38.43
C SER A 488 32.48 12.85 37.82
N SER A 489 32.91 14.12 37.82
CA SER A 489 34.21 14.53 38.38
C SER A 489 34.41 16.06 38.28
N VAL A 490 34.61 16.69 39.46
CA VAL A 490 35.61 17.70 39.87
C VAL A 490 36.21 18.60 38.77
N GLY A 491 36.29 19.93 38.83
CA GLY A 491 35.97 20.94 39.86
C GLY A 491 36.55 22.32 39.45
N ALA A 492 35.93 23.38 40.00
CA ALA A 492 36.40 24.77 40.20
C ALA A 492 36.75 25.67 38.99
N SER A 493 35.97 26.74 38.75
CA SER A 493 36.08 28.06 39.41
C SER A 493 35.32 29.17 38.64
N SER A 494 34.57 29.99 39.39
CA SER A 494 34.29 31.46 39.30
C SER A 494 34.09 32.13 37.92
N SER A 495 33.19 33.09 37.67
CA SER A 495 32.39 34.00 38.52
C SER A 495 31.57 34.93 37.60
N ASP A 496 30.44 35.39 38.12
CA ASP A 496 29.79 36.71 38.02
C ASP A 496 29.35 37.37 36.69
N ASP A 497 28.12 37.90 36.80
CA ASP A 497 27.67 39.27 36.49
C ASP A 497 26.63 39.56 35.38
N SER A 498 25.36 39.58 35.81
CA SER A 498 24.39 40.70 35.90
C SER A 498 24.18 41.75 34.78
N SER A 499 22.90 42.22 34.78
CA SER A 499 22.28 43.45 34.21
C SER A 499 21.71 43.33 32.78
N VAL A 500 20.41 43.49 32.46
CA VAL A 500 19.25 44.32 32.88
C VAL A 500 19.35 45.81 32.51
N THR A 501 18.49 46.24 31.56
CA THR A 501 17.61 47.45 31.45
C THR A 501 17.19 47.60 29.96
N LEU A 502 15.93 47.62 29.47
CA LEU A 502 14.64 48.28 29.74
C LEU A 502 14.55 49.80 29.52
N SER A 503 13.43 50.21 28.86
CA SER A 503 12.81 51.56 28.63
C SER A 503 13.08 52.14 27.22
N GLY A 504 12.11 52.47 26.33
CA GLY A 504 10.82 53.19 26.44
C GLY A 504 11.05 54.69 26.15
N ASP A 505 10.34 55.49 25.34
CA ASP A 505 9.08 55.45 24.57
C ASP A 505 9.00 56.78 23.69
N PRO A 506 7.90 57.15 22.98
CA PRO A 506 7.80 57.99 21.73
C PRO A 506 7.47 59.51 22.00
N PRO A 507 6.76 60.36 21.17
CA PRO A 507 6.20 60.32 19.77
C PRO A 507 6.35 61.64 18.91
N GLU A 508 5.81 61.63 17.66
CA GLU A 508 4.90 62.66 17.03
C GLU A 508 5.07 62.99 15.51
N TYR A 509 3.95 62.74 14.79
CA TYR A 509 3.28 63.38 13.63
C TYR A 509 3.96 64.24 12.56
N GLY A 510 3.65 63.93 11.29
CA GLY A 510 3.71 64.82 10.12
C GLY A 510 3.22 64.17 8.82
N SER A 511 2.05 64.59 8.31
CA SER A 511 1.32 64.08 7.13
C SER A 511 1.86 64.53 5.77
N LEU A 512 1.72 63.70 4.71
CA LEU A 512 0.93 63.89 3.46
C LEU A 512 1.43 63.01 2.27
N SER A 513 0.47 62.35 1.60
CA SER A 513 0.54 61.30 0.55
C SER A 513 0.82 61.84 -0.89
N PRO A 514 0.77 61.05 -2.01
CA PRO A 514 0.57 59.59 -2.21
C PRO A 514 1.54 58.90 -3.21
N VAL A 515 1.92 57.63 -2.99
CA VAL A 515 2.54 56.78 -4.03
C VAL A 515 2.00 55.35 -3.95
N ASN A 516 1.70 54.80 -5.13
CA ASN A 516 1.05 53.52 -5.45
C ASN A 516 1.48 52.28 -4.64
N PRO A 517 0.58 51.28 -4.47
CA PRO A 517 0.90 50.04 -3.78
C PRO A 517 1.60 49.06 -4.74
N ALA A 518 2.82 48.68 -4.40
CA ALA A 518 3.51 47.56 -5.01
C ALA A 518 3.92 46.54 -3.93
N ASN A 519 3.42 45.31 -4.10
CA ASN A 519 3.90 44.06 -3.51
C ASN A 519 3.77 43.86 -1.99
N GLU A 520 2.56 43.57 -1.53
CA GLU A 520 2.36 42.52 -0.52
C GLU A 520 1.95 41.23 -1.24
N GLN A 521 2.93 40.36 -1.51
CA GLN A 521 2.66 38.99 -1.92
C GLN A 521 2.33 38.16 -0.68
N SER A 522 1.04 37.85 -0.56
CA SER A 522 0.52 36.70 0.17
C SER A 522 1.38 35.45 -0.10
N LEU A 523 1.97 34.87 0.95
CA LEU A 523 2.72 33.61 0.86
C LEU A 523 1.75 32.44 0.62
N SER A 524 1.41 32.22 -0.65
CA SER A 524 0.85 30.98 -1.18
C SER A 524 1.87 29.86 -1.05
N CYS A 525 1.55 28.80 -0.32
CA CYS A 525 2.43 27.64 -0.17
C CYS A 525 2.29 26.70 -1.39
N SER A 526 3.07 26.95 -2.44
CA SER A 526 3.30 25.98 -3.52
C SER A 526 4.61 26.29 -4.24
N SER A 527 5.53 25.32 -4.34
CA SER A 527 6.42 25.08 -5.48
C SER A 527 7.42 23.96 -5.13
N ILE A 528 7.13 22.73 -5.54
CA ILE A 528 8.19 21.73 -5.71
C ILE A 528 9.00 22.22 -6.93
N ARG A 529 10.24 22.63 -6.72
CA ARG A 529 11.11 23.10 -7.81
C ARG A 529 11.84 21.90 -8.41
N THR A 530 11.42 21.46 -9.58
CA THR A 530 12.11 20.42 -10.35
C THR A 530 13.36 21.01 -10.99
N VAL A 531 14.53 20.38 -10.78
CA VAL A 531 15.80 20.76 -11.38
C VAL A 531 16.31 19.59 -12.22
N TYR A 532 16.67 19.86 -13.48
CA TYR A 532 17.27 18.89 -14.41
C TYR A 532 18.79 19.06 -14.39
N LEU A 533 19.53 17.96 -14.24
CA LEU A 533 21.00 17.96 -14.23
C LEU A 533 21.56 17.24 -15.45
N SER A 534 22.46 17.92 -16.17
CA SER A 534 23.29 17.35 -17.24
C SER A 534 24.47 16.58 -16.65
N GLU A 535 25.13 15.72 -17.44
CA GLU A 535 26.34 15.02 -16.97
C GLU A 535 27.46 16.01 -16.65
N GLY A 536 28.11 15.85 -15.49
CA GLY A 536 29.15 16.76 -14.99
C GLY A 536 28.63 18.08 -14.41
N GLU A 537 27.31 18.27 -14.34
CA GLU A 537 26.70 19.46 -13.77
C GLU A 537 26.53 19.31 -12.24
N ALA A 538 27.06 20.27 -11.49
CA ALA A 538 26.91 20.37 -10.04
C ALA A 538 26.00 21.54 -9.68
N THR A 539 25.06 21.33 -8.76
CA THR A 539 24.17 22.39 -8.28
C THR A 539 24.07 22.39 -6.76
N LYS A 540 24.07 23.58 -6.17
CA LYS A 540 23.97 23.79 -4.71
C LYS A 540 22.54 24.11 -4.31
N HIS A 541 22.04 23.45 -3.26
CA HIS A 541 20.67 23.63 -2.78
C HIS A 541 20.60 23.64 -1.26
N PHE A 542 19.53 24.24 -0.73
CA PHE A 542 19.24 24.30 0.70
C PHE A 542 17.86 23.73 0.98
N VAL A 543 17.75 22.69 1.81
CA VAL A 543 16.44 22.19 2.30
C VAL A 543 16.13 22.85 3.63
N LYS A 544 14.98 23.52 3.69
CA LYS A 544 14.46 24.11 4.93
C LYS A 544 13.61 23.09 5.68
N TYR A 545 13.56 23.21 7.00
CA TYR A 545 12.67 22.41 7.85
C TYR A 545 11.22 22.46 7.34
N ASN A 546 10.54 21.30 7.26
CA ASN A 546 9.17 21.13 6.74
C ASN A 546 8.92 21.58 5.27
N ARG A 547 9.97 21.80 4.47
CA ARG A 547 9.84 22.10 3.02
C ARG A 547 10.72 21.15 2.20
N PRO A 548 10.20 19.98 1.78
CA PRO A 548 10.98 19.04 0.99
C PRO A 548 11.29 19.60 -0.40
N ILE A 549 12.46 19.27 -0.93
CA ILE A 549 12.87 19.59 -2.31
C ILE A 549 12.99 18.29 -3.11
N CYS A 550 12.55 18.32 -4.37
CA CYS A 550 12.60 17.19 -5.29
C CYS A 550 13.55 17.51 -6.44
N PHE A 551 14.46 16.59 -6.74
CA PHE A 551 15.28 16.64 -7.95
C PHE A 551 14.80 15.59 -8.93
N GLU A 552 14.60 15.98 -10.19
CA GLU A 552 14.34 15.05 -11.28
C GLU A 552 15.60 14.94 -12.12
N VAL A 553 16.36 13.88 -11.91
CA VAL A 553 17.58 13.69 -12.68
C VAL A 553 17.27 12.76 -13.86
N ALA A 554 17.13 13.39 -15.03
CA ALA A 554 17.13 12.76 -16.35
C ALA A 554 16.14 11.58 -16.51
N GLY A 555 14.94 11.70 -15.95
CA GLY A 555 13.81 10.78 -16.21
C GLY A 555 13.90 9.39 -15.56
N SER A 556 15.05 8.97 -15.05
CA SER A 556 15.27 7.61 -14.49
C SER A 556 15.43 7.57 -12.96
N LEU A 557 15.73 8.71 -12.31
CA LEU A 557 15.89 8.78 -10.86
C LEU A 557 15.25 10.08 -10.32
N ARG A 558 14.32 9.94 -9.36
CA ARG A 558 13.73 11.06 -8.61
C ARG A 558 14.17 10.96 -7.16
N VAL A 559 14.84 11.99 -6.67
CA VAL A 559 15.38 12.04 -5.29
C VAL A 559 14.65 13.13 -4.52
N TYR A 560 14.13 12.75 -3.35
CA TYR A 560 13.44 13.66 -2.44
C TYR A 560 14.30 13.88 -1.21
N PHE A 561 14.60 15.13 -0.91
CA PHE A 561 15.28 15.49 0.33
C PHE A 561 14.28 16.06 1.32
N SER A 562 14.27 15.49 2.52
CA SER A 562 13.54 16.00 3.67
C SER A 562 14.47 16.01 4.87
N PHE A 563 14.45 17.12 5.61
CA PHE A 563 15.19 17.26 6.86
C PHE A 563 14.22 17.18 8.04
N GLN A 564 14.57 16.39 9.05
CA GLN A 564 13.85 16.30 10.32
C GLN A 564 14.79 16.71 11.46
N GLU A 565 14.43 17.78 12.16
CA GLU A 565 15.14 18.29 13.32
C GLU A 565 15.15 17.25 14.45
N THR A 566 16.33 16.99 15.01
CA THR A 566 16.47 16.27 16.27
C THR A 566 16.77 17.29 17.38
N ALA A 567 16.51 16.94 18.64
CA ALA A 567 16.68 17.83 19.80
C ALA A 567 18.11 18.43 19.98
N GLN A 568 19.07 18.02 19.15
CA GLN A 568 20.48 18.41 19.20
C GLN A 568 20.91 19.34 18.04
N THR A 569 20.09 19.58 17.01
CA THR A 569 20.45 20.39 15.83
C THR A 569 19.64 21.70 15.77
N LYS A 570 20.28 22.86 16.03
CA LYS A 570 19.67 24.20 15.91
C LYS A 570 19.82 24.81 14.49
N THR A 571 19.66 24.03 13.42
CA THR A 571 19.84 24.54 12.04
C THR A 571 18.52 24.55 11.28
N ASP A 572 18.13 25.72 10.77
CA ASP A 572 16.88 25.92 10.01
C ASP A 572 16.93 25.37 8.57
N CYS A 573 18.13 25.06 8.08
CA CYS A 573 18.35 24.45 6.78
C CYS A 573 19.64 23.63 6.70
N ILE A 574 19.66 22.63 5.82
CA ILE A 574 20.86 21.88 5.42
C ILE A 574 21.19 22.20 3.97
N GLY A 575 22.45 22.56 3.70
CA GLY A 575 23.00 22.73 2.37
C GLY A 575 23.50 21.41 1.79
N TYR A 576 23.31 21.18 0.50
CA TYR A 576 23.90 20.05 -0.20
C TYR A 576 24.20 20.39 -1.66
N ASP A 577 25.22 19.73 -2.18
CA ASP A 577 25.64 19.82 -3.57
C ASP A 577 25.33 18.50 -4.25
N VAL A 578 24.55 18.55 -5.33
CA VAL A 578 24.21 17.37 -6.14
C VAL A 578 24.93 17.46 -7.47
N GLU A 579 25.66 16.40 -7.82
CA GLU A 579 26.41 16.29 -9.05
C GLU A 579 26.07 14.99 -9.78
N ARG A 580 25.85 15.06 -11.10
CA ARG A 580 25.49 13.91 -11.92
C ARG A 580 26.69 13.35 -12.67
N PHE A 581 26.82 12.02 -12.64
CA PHE A 581 27.81 11.25 -13.37
C PHE A 581 27.17 10.07 -14.10
N THR A 582 27.95 9.40 -14.96
CA THR A 582 27.61 8.04 -15.41
C THR A 582 28.02 7.01 -14.37
N ALA A 583 27.34 5.86 -14.35
CA ALA A 583 27.67 4.76 -13.44
C ALA A 583 29.13 4.30 -13.60
N ALA A 584 29.64 4.25 -14.84
CA ALA A 584 31.03 3.89 -15.13
C ALA A 584 32.04 4.91 -14.54
N SER A 585 31.71 6.22 -14.55
CA SER A 585 32.55 7.26 -13.95
C SER A 585 32.59 7.16 -12.42
N ILE A 586 31.50 6.77 -11.75
CA ILE A 586 31.45 6.66 -10.28
C ILE A 586 32.21 5.45 -9.73
N GLU A 587 32.26 4.33 -10.45
CA GLU A 587 33.04 3.16 -10.01
C GLU A 587 34.52 3.51 -9.78
N SER A 588 35.06 4.45 -10.56
CA SER A 588 36.42 4.99 -10.39
C SER A 588 36.61 5.91 -9.17
N LEU A 589 35.54 6.52 -8.66
CA LEU A 589 35.50 7.45 -7.51
C LEU A 589 35.15 6.75 -6.18
N SER A 590 34.82 5.46 -6.22
CA SER A 590 34.18 4.68 -5.13
C SER A 590 35.04 4.37 -3.90
N ARG A 591 36.30 4.83 -3.82
CA ARG A 591 37.20 4.45 -2.71
C ARG A 591 36.84 5.08 -1.36
N ASN A 592 36.14 6.22 -1.32
CA ASN A 592 35.88 6.98 -0.09
C ASN A 592 34.40 7.37 0.13
N CYS A 593 33.50 7.02 -0.79
CA CYS A 593 32.10 7.48 -0.79
C CYS A 593 31.14 6.27 -0.75
N PRO A 594 30.21 6.18 0.23
CA PRO A 594 29.21 5.12 0.28
C PRO A 594 28.37 5.07 -1.00
N LEU A 595 28.39 3.93 -1.69
CA LEU A 595 27.63 3.71 -2.92
C LEU A 595 26.33 2.95 -2.60
N VAL A 596 25.20 3.48 -3.06
CA VAL A 596 23.89 2.84 -2.91
C VAL A 596 23.26 2.58 -4.27
N ASP A 597 23.15 1.31 -4.64
CA ASP A 597 22.34 0.89 -5.80
C ASP A 597 20.86 0.93 -5.42
N VAL A 598 20.16 1.94 -5.94
CA VAL A 598 18.75 2.21 -5.67
C VAL A 598 17.86 1.07 -6.17
N ARG A 599 18.29 0.29 -7.18
CA ARG A 599 17.51 -0.84 -7.71
C ARG A 599 17.53 -2.06 -6.80
N GLN A 600 18.52 -2.15 -5.91
CA GLN A 600 18.67 -3.25 -4.96
C GLN A 600 18.12 -2.92 -3.56
N LEU A 601 17.63 -1.69 -3.36
CA LEU A 601 17.03 -1.28 -2.08
C LEU A 601 15.66 -1.93 -1.87
N GLU A 602 15.60 -2.89 -0.95
CA GLU A 602 14.35 -3.51 -0.50
C GLU A 602 13.67 -2.74 0.66
N GLY A 603 14.32 -1.72 1.22
CA GLY A 603 13.85 -0.95 2.39
C GLY A 603 14.67 0.32 2.70
N GLU A 604 14.45 0.90 3.88
CA GLU A 604 15.19 2.06 4.39
C GLU A 604 16.65 1.66 4.73
N VAL A 605 17.61 2.52 4.36
CA VAL A 605 19.03 2.33 4.66
C VAL A 605 19.56 3.57 5.37
N THR A 606 20.23 3.35 6.49
CA THR A 606 20.96 4.40 7.21
C THR A 606 22.42 4.31 6.82
N LEU A 607 22.96 5.39 6.25
CA LEU A 607 24.37 5.49 5.88
C LEU A 607 25.12 6.34 6.90
N PRO A 608 26.20 5.84 7.52
CA PRO A 608 27.14 6.71 8.22
C PRO A 608 27.90 7.54 7.17
N LEU A 609 27.78 8.87 7.24
CA LEU A 609 28.58 9.76 6.39
C LEU A 609 30.01 9.83 6.96
N SER A 610 31.01 9.46 6.15
CA SER A 610 32.44 9.58 6.45
C SER A 610 32.92 11.03 6.26
N GLY A 611 34.22 11.30 6.50
CA GLY A 611 34.81 12.66 6.57
C GLY A 611 34.56 13.61 5.38
N ASP A 612 34.16 13.09 4.22
CA ASP A 612 33.81 13.88 3.02
C ASP A 612 32.32 14.29 2.98
N ASN A 613 31.51 13.89 3.97
CA ASN A 613 30.07 14.18 4.09
C ASN A 613 29.25 13.85 2.81
N ALA A 614 29.71 12.89 2.02
CA ALA A 614 29.16 12.57 0.72
C ALA A 614 28.64 11.13 0.64
N PHE A 615 27.65 10.88 -0.22
CA PHE A 615 27.22 9.54 -0.63
C PHE A 615 26.79 9.53 -2.10
N CYS A 616 26.82 8.36 -2.73
CA CYS A 616 26.46 8.18 -4.13
C CYS A 616 25.23 7.30 -4.28
N LEU A 617 24.28 7.71 -5.13
CA LEU A 617 23.11 6.94 -5.54
C LEU A 617 23.29 6.48 -6.99
N VAL A 618 23.11 5.19 -7.28
CA VAL A 618 23.21 4.64 -8.64
C VAL A 618 21.90 3.96 -9.03
N SER A 619 21.47 4.15 -10.28
CA SER A 619 20.34 3.42 -10.87
C SER A 619 20.58 3.21 -12.36
N GLY A 620 21.11 2.04 -12.73
CA GLY A 620 21.47 1.74 -14.12
C GLY A 620 22.73 2.48 -14.55
N ASP A 621 22.63 3.28 -15.60
CA ASP A 621 23.70 4.10 -16.18
C ASP A 621 23.85 5.48 -15.53
N VAL A 622 22.89 5.87 -14.68
CA VAL A 622 22.89 7.18 -13.99
C VAL A 622 23.39 7.03 -12.57
N ALA A 623 24.27 7.95 -12.16
CA ALA A 623 24.78 8.03 -10.82
C ALA A 623 24.78 9.48 -10.30
N LEU A 624 24.43 9.68 -9.03
CA LEU A 624 24.38 10.98 -8.37
C LEU A 624 25.31 10.97 -7.17
N LYS A 625 26.20 11.96 -7.09
CA LYS A 625 26.97 12.25 -5.89
C LYS A 625 26.27 13.37 -5.12
N ILE A 626 26.03 13.15 -3.83
CA ILE A 626 25.39 14.11 -2.94
C ILE A 626 26.40 14.45 -1.85
N ASN A 627 26.82 15.71 -1.77
CA ASN A 627 27.68 16.21 -0.72
C ASN A 627 26.84 17.03 0.25
N THR A 628 26.85 16.70 1.54
CA THR A 628 26.17 17.49 2.56
C THR A 628 27.14 18.55 3.10
N ASN A 629 26.81 19.82 2.89
CA ASN A 629 27.56 20.94 3.45
C ASN A 629 27.11 21.10 4.91
N ARG A 630 28.08 21.18 5.85
CA ARG A 630 27.78 21.37 7.28
C ARG A 630 27.03 22.68 7.54
#